data_AF-A0A9X4AP37-F1
#
_entry.id   AF-A0A9X4AP37-F1
#
_cell.length_a   1.000
_cell.length_b   1.000
_cell.length_c   1.000
_cell.angle_alpha   90.00
_cell.angle_beta   90.00
_cell.angle_gamma   90.00
#
_symmetry.space_group_name_H-M   'P 1'
#
loop_
_entity.id
_entity.type
_entity.pdbx_description
1 polymer ?
#
loop_
_entity_poly.entity_id
_entity_poly.type
_entity_poly.pdbx_seq_one_letter_code
_entity_poly.pdbx_strand_id
1 'polypeptide(L)'
;MPKAEPFRRILVAESPVRPAGERHAKPLPCHVGVLPWAVDRNWLTIFVVATFRFDRSATHRSIPLEPAPPRRLHAGPSAPGEPVRIDDFVPLRLAVDLTLAGHVEIVPMPSGTLGPSALPRLAEVGLGARRLPFLVQADKPGRIPLRPPYTRTPHGREIDLGPEACHDGSRHDFLHPEKFDLSVYQAGTPEISYEVEEVTSIYLAGLGPDPAATWEIALPAYVPRALVDYSSARVRRGDVQLFLDGVAIDLDQSTVDVTFRGLVETTDKPHLDVDRIVIGWAPPRRWSEDAAGAWDDVLRELPRGRFRFAVEREDVLKGEDPPALRQEELLMARYETWGHPNAAEPEMQPHEAAQVAAELAEQRWPRGEVLAKHRIDEYTWGIEERAWAQRLASVREEADGGPSGEYVRAYRRASQALATPREAAITPKEFVAIAAKMKREDPTQVLAKAGLGIAAFGRLEWRFREKAAEDKAFAAELARLMAEEETPREGPKLGEGGAREEGGR
;
A
#
# COMPACT_ATOMS: atom_id res chain seq x y z
N MET A 1 -32.27 13.65 28.39
CA MET A 1 -30.80 13.59 28.35
C MET A 1 -30.38 13.63 26.90
N PRO A 2 -29.50 14.55 26.48
CA PRO A 2 -28.99 14.55 25.11
C PRO A 2 -28.30 13.20 24.85
N LYS A 3 -28.61 12.60 23.69
CA LYS A 3 -28.02 11.33 23.25
C LYS A 3 -26.52 11.59 23.06
N ALA A 4 -25.67 10.86 23.78
CA ALA A 4 -24.22 10.99 23.60
C ALA A 4 -23.90 10.80 22.12
N GLU A 5 -23.19 11.75 21.52
CA GLU A 5 -22.71 11.62 20.14
C GLU A 5 -21.82 10.37 20.08
N PRO A 6 -22.01 9.49 19.08
CA PRO A 6 -21.21 8.29 18.97
C PRO A 6 -19.75 8.68 18.70
N PHE A 7 -18.84 8.18 19.54
CA PHE A 7 -17.40 8.29 19.31
C PHE A 7 -17.04 7.64 17.97
N ARG A 8 -16.35 8.38 17.10
CA ARG A 8 -15.97 7.93 15.76
C ARG A 8 -14.45 7.89 15.65
N ARG A 9 -13.87 6.72 15.45
CA ARG A 9 -12.43 6.59 15.24
C ARG A 9 -12.00 7.13 13.87
N ILE A 10 -10.79 7.66 13.81
CA ILE A 10 -10.20 8.17 12.57
C ILE A 10 -9.76 6.99 11.70
N LEU A 11 -10.24 6.93 10.46
CA LEU A 11 -9.85 5.91 9.49
C LEU A 11 -8.46 6.22 8.93
N VAL A 12 -7.62 5.21 8.81
CA VAL A 12 -6.31 5.26 8.16
C VAL A 12 -6.35 4.43 6.89
N ALA A 13 -5.90 5.02 5.78
CA ALA A 13 -5.71 4.34 4.50
C ALA A 13 -4.23 4.42 4.10
N GLU A 14 -3.54 3.29 4.12
CA GLU A 14 -2.12 3.18 3.77
C GLU A 14 -1.97 2.72 2.34
N SER A 15 -1.39 3.58 1.50
CA SER A 15 -1.08 3.22 0.12
C SER A 15 0.13 2.29 0.06
N PRO A 16 0.12 1.25 -0.79
CA PRO A 16 1.30 0.46 -1.04
C PRO A 16 2.28 1.26 -1.92
N VAL A 17 3.52 0.81 -1.97
CA VAL A 17 4.56 1.39 -2.83
C VAL A 17 4.84 0.45 -3.98
N ARG A 18 4.94 0.99 -5.19
CA ARG A 18 5.48 0.27 -6.35
C ARG A 18 6.91 0.74 -6.61
N PRO A 19 7.94 -0.03 -6.24
CA PRO A 19 9.30 0.33 -6.57
C PRO A 19 9.50 0.41 -8.08
N ALA A 20 10.42 1.28 -8.53
CA ALA A 20 10.67 1.47 -9.96
C ALA A 20 11.10 0.14 -10.60
N GLY A 21 10.44 -0.23 -11.70
CA GLY A 21 10.68 -1.48 -12.41
C GLY A 21 10.01 -2.72 -11.80
N GLU A 22 9.39 -2.60 -10.63
CA GLU A 22 8.57 -3.67 -10.07
C GLU A 22 7.13 -3.62 -10.59
N ARG A 23 6.56 -4.81 -10.76
CA ARG A 23 5.19 -5.00 -11.24
C ARG A 23 4.15 -4.98 -10.13
N HIS A 24 4.53 -5.40 -8.93
CA HIS A 24 3.61 -5.54 -7.81
C HIS A 24 3.84 -4.39 -6.83
N ALA A 25 2.77 -3.74 -6.42
CA ALA A 25 2.84 -2.84 -5.30
C ALA A 25 3.05 -3.65 -4.01
N LYS A 26 3.97 -3.19 -3.18
CA LYS A 26 4.32 -3.80 -1.90
C LYS A 26 3.83 -2.91 -0.77
N PRO A 27 3.15 -3.48 0.25
CA PRO A 27 2.86 -2.70 1.45
C PRO A 27 4.18 -2.37 2.15
N LEU A 28 4.31 -1.14 2.65
CA LEU A 28 5.32 -0.79 3.65
C LEU A 28 4.69 -0.94 5.03
N PRO A 29 5.03 -2.00 5.80
CA PRO A 29 4.41 -2.22 7.08
C PRO A 29 4.74 -1.08 8.06
N CYS A 30 3.71 -0.48 8.63
CA CYS A 30 3.87 0.56 9.66
C CYS A 30 2.77 0.43 10.72
N HIS A 31 2.84 1.24 11.77
CA HIS A 31 1.72 1.62 12.63
C HIS A 31 1.48 3.12 12.51
N VAL A 32 0.21 3.51 12.46
CA VAL A 32 -0.21 4.91 12.41
C VAL A 32 -0.95 5.22 13.68
N GLY A 33 -0.39 6.12 14.48
CA GLY A 33 -1.00 6.60 15.70
C GLY A 33 -1.44 8.05 15.58
N VAL A 34 -2.42 8.42 16.40
CA VAL A 34 -2.90 9.80 16.51
C VAL A 34 -2.95 10.23 17.97
N LEU A 35 -2.65 11.50 18.21
CA LEU A 35 -2.72 12.10 19.54
C LEU A 35 -3.30 13.52 19.46
N PRO A 36 -4.52 13.75 19.99
CA PRO A 36 -5.05 15.09 20.12
C PRO A 36 -4.40 15.84 21.29
N TRP A 37 -4.13 17.12 21.11
CA TRP A 37 -3.55 17.99 22.14
C TRP A 37 -3.84 19.46 21.84
N ALA A 38 -3.56 20.35 22.79
CA ALA A 38 -3.71 21.79 22.60
C ALA A 38 -2.56 22.57 23.22
N VAL A 39 -2.20 23.69 22.59
CA VAL A 39 -1.32 24.71 23.16
C VAL A 39 -1.88 26.11 22.90
N ASP A 40 -1.68 26.64 21.69
CA ASP A 40 -2.29 27.87 21.19
C ASP A 40 -3.63 27.61 20.49
N ARG A 41 -3.76 26.42 19.90
CA ARG A 41 -4.95 25.90 19.21
C ARG A 41 -5.03 24.39 19.42
N ASN A 42 -6.10 23.77 18.91
CA ASN A 42 -6.24 22.32 18.94
C ASN A 42 -5.47 21.71 17.78
N TRP A 43 -4.65 20.72 18.11
CA TRP A 43 -3.79 20.00 17.21
C TRP A 43 -4.10 18.51 17.27
N LEU A 44 -3.89 17.85 16.13
CA LEU A 44 -3.82 16.41 16.02
C LEU A 44 -2.42 16.06 15.55
N THR A 45 -1.67 15.36 16.40
CA THR A 45 -0.42 14.74 16.00
C THR A 45 -0.71 13.45 15.27
N ILE A 46 -0.13 13.30 14.09
CA ILE A 46 -0.15 12.06 13.31
C ILE A 46 1.28 11.54 13.34
N PHE A 47 1.46 10.29 13.75
CA PHE A 47 2.78 9.66 13.69
C PHE A 47 2.74 8.28 13.05
N VAL A 48 3.81 7.96 12.34
CA VAL A 48 3.99 6.71 11.60
C VAL A 48 5.26 6.05 12.08
N VAL A 49 5.14 4.84 12.62
CA VAL A 49 6.27 4.01 13.05
C VAL A 49 6.46 2.88 12.05
N ALA A 50 7.65 2.80 11.45
CA ALA A 50 8.03 1.72 10.54
C ALA A 50 9.28 1.02 11.07
N THR A 51 9.27 -0.32 11.05
CA THR A 51 10.40 -1.14 11.50
C THR A 51 11.11 -1.73 10.30
N PHE A 52 12.44 -1.71 10.35
CA PHE A 52 13.30 -2.24 9.31
C PHE A 52 14.33 -3.19 9.92
N ARG A 53 14.85 -4.11 9.10
CA ARG A 53 16.00 -4.94 9.41
C ARG A 53 17.22 -4.48 8.63
N PHE A 54 18.39 -4.69 9.20
CA PHE A 54 19.66 -4.48 8.52
C PHE A 54 20.56 -5.72 8.68
N ASP A 55 21.35 -6.02 7.66
CA ASP A 55 22.31 -7.12 7.68
C ASP A 55 23.68 -6.66 8.20
N ARG A 56 24.03 -7.09 9.40
CA ARG A 56 25.32 -6.81 10.05
C ARG A 56 26.54 -7.41 9.34
N SER A 57 26.32 -8.39 8.47
CA SER A 57 27.39 -9.04 7.69
C SER A 57 27.68 -8.36 6.35
N ALA A 58 26.82 -7.42 5.94
CA ALA A 58 26.96 -6.73 4.67
C ALA A 58 28.19 -5.80 4.65
N THR A 59 28.93 -5.84 3.53
CA THR A 59 30.11 -5.01 3.29
C THR A 59 29.81 -3.83 2.36
N HIS A 60 28.56 -3.38 2.31
CA HIS A 60 28.16 -2.25 1.48
C HIS A 60 28.65 -0.94 2.10
N ARG A 61 28.91 0.07 1.25
CA ARG A 61 29.19 1.44 1.74
C ARG A 61 28.04 2.00 2.55
N SER A 62 26.80 1.63 2.21
CA SER A 62 25.62 1.89 3.02
C SER A 62 24.72 0.65 2.99
N ILE A 63 24.42 0.09 4.17
CA ILE A 63 23.61 -1.13 4.33
C ILE A 63 22.14 -0.74 4.10
N PRO A 64 21.44 -1.37 3.13
CA PRO A 64 20.04 -1.08 2.91
C PRO A 64 19.17 -1.57 4.05
N LEU A 65 18.05 -0.88 4.28
CA LEU A 65 17.02 -1.28 5.23
C LEU A 65 15.95 -2.12 4.52
N GLU A 66 15.65 -3.29 5.07
CA GLU A 66 14.58 -4.17 4.60
C GLU A 66 13.33 -4.00 5.48
N PRO A 67 12.13 -3.78 4.93
CA PRO A 67 10.92 -3.66 5.73
C PRO A 67 10.66 -4.89 6.59
N ALA A 68 10.26 -4.67 7.85
CA ALA A 68 9.93 -5.70 8.83
C ALA A 68 8.51 -5.51 9.36
N PRO A 69 7.91 -6.52 10.02
CA PRO A 69 6.69 -6.30 10.80
C PRO A 69 6.93 -5.17 11.81
N PRO A 70 6.03 -4.18 11.90
CA PRO A 70 6.25 -3.02 12.74
C PRO A 70 6.15 -3.40 14.21
N ARG A 71 6.98 -2.79 15.06
CA ARG A 71 6.87 -2.99 16.51
C ARG A 71 5.54 -2.46 17.05
N ARG A 72 5.10 -2.99 18.19
CA ARG A 72 3.98 -2.38 18.92
C ARG A 72 4.33 -0.96 19.34
N LEU A 73 3.36 -0.07 19.22
CA LEU A 73 3.46 1.29 19.75
C LEU A 73 3.58 1.25 21.28
N HIS A 74 4.22 2.26 21.86
CA HIS A 74 4.42 2.41 23.29
C HIS A 74 3.82 3.73 23.77
N ALA A 75 3.18 3.71 24.94
CA ALA A 75 2.58 4.88 25.57
C ALA A 75 2.90 4.88 27.08
N GLY A 76 3.34 6.03 27.59
CA GLY A 76 3.70 6.20 28.99
C GLY A 76 5.03 5.54 29.38
N PRO A 77 5.32 5.44 30.69
CA PRO A 77 6.56 4.84 31.17
C PRO A 77 6.59 3.33 30.94
N SER A 78 7.75 2.80 30.57
CA SER A 78 7.96 1.36 30.45
C SER A 78 7.81 0.64 31.80
N ALA A 79 7.33 -0.60 31.78
CA ALA A 79 7.10 -1.36 33.00
C ALA A 79 8.42 -1.66 33.74
N PRO A 80 8.41 -1.74 35.09
CA PRO A 80 9.60 -2.07 35.85
C PRO A 80 10.24 -3.38 35.38
N GLY A 81 11.51 -3.33 34.97
CA GLY A 81 12.26 -4.49 34.49
C GLY A 81 12.18 -4.74 32.98
N GLU A 82 11.33 -4.01 32.25
CA GLU A 82 11.35 -4.01 30.79
C GLU A 82 12.39 -3.00 30.25
N PRO A 83 12.94 -3.21 29.04
CA PRO A 83 13.74 -2.19 28.37
C PRO A 83 12.92 -0.90 28.21
N VAL A 84 13.53 0.23 28.55
CA VAL A 84 12.89 1.54 28.36
C VAL A 84 12.68 1.77 26.87
N ARG A 85 11.48 2.22 26.49
CA ARG A 85 11.09 2.52 25.11
C ARG A 85 10.72 3.97 24.97
N ILE A 86 10.91 4.49 23.76
CA ILE A 86 10.44 5.82 23.38
C ILE A 86 8.91 5.82 23.47
N ASP A 87 8.33 6.79 24.18
CA ASP A 87 6.88 7.02 24.15
C ASP A 87 6.49 7.57 22.76
N ASP A 88 5.68 6.85 22.01
CA ASP A 88 5.25 7.28 20.68
C ASP A 88 4.17 8.38 20.76
N PHE A 89 3.42 8.41 21.86
CA PHE A 89 2.30 9.31 22.11
C PHE A 89 2.71 10.56 22.88
N VAL A 90 3.73 11.24 22.36
CA VAL A 90 4.06 12.62 22.72
C VAL A 90 3.53 13.59 21.66
N PRO A 91 3.11 14.82 22.03
CA PRO A 91 2.63 15.81 21.09
C PRO A 91 3.59 16.11 19.95
N LEU A 92 4.84 16.44 20.27
CA LEU A 92 5.85 16.88 19.33
C LEU A 92 7.24 16.67 19.97
N ARG A 93 8.23 16.29 19.15
CA ARG A 93 9.65 16.42 19.48
C ARG A 93 10.26 17.54 18.64
N LEU A 94 11.17 18.30 19.23
CA LEU A 94 11.84 19.39 18.53
C LEU A 94 13.09 18.92 17.77
N ALA A 95 13.63 17.75 18.14
CA ALA A 95 14.77 17.12 17.49
C ALA A 95 14.51 15.62 17.27
N VAL A 96 15.34 14.99 16.44
CA VAL A 96 15.32 13.54 16.20
C VAL A 96 15.99 12.80 17.34
N ASP A 97 15.23 11.96 18.04
CA ASP A 97 15.75 11.09 19.09
C ASP A 97 16.48 9.88 18.50
N LEU A 98 17.77 9.71 18.79
CA LEU A 98 18.48 8.46 18.53
C LEU A 98 18.56 7.63 19.81
N THR A 99 18.14 6.37 19.77
CA THR A 99 18.35 5.42 20.87
C THR A 99 19.00 4.13 20.39
N LEU A 100 19.80 3.51 21.26
CA LEU A 100 20.50 2.26 21.00
C LEU A 100 20.30 1.29 22.16
N ALA A 101 19.80 0.09 21.84
CA ALA A 101 19.60 -1.00 22.76
C ALA A 101 20.23 -2.31 22.26
N GLY A 102 20.26 -3.31 23.13
CA GLY A 102 20.81 -4.65 22.84
C GLY A 102 22.16 -4.87 23.52
N HIS A 103 22.97 -5.76 22.95
CA HIS A 103 24.23 -6.19 23.54
C HIS A 103 25.40 -6.11 22.56
N VAL A 104 26.58 -5.86 23.12
CA VAL A 104 27.86 -6.05 22.44
C VAL A 104 28.50 -7.33 22.94
N GLU A 105 28.97 -8.18 22.03
CA GLU A 105 29.72 -9.37 22.38
C GLU A 105 31.19 -9.03 22.60
N ILE A 106 31.71 -9.38 23.78
CA ILE A 106 33.13 -9.30 24.11
C ILE A 106 33.67 -10.73 24.18
N VAL A 107 34.44 -11.11 23.16
CA VAL A 107 35.00 -12.46 23.01
C VAL A 107 36.14 -12.66 24.03
N PRO A 108 36.15 -13.77 24.79
CA PRO A 108 37.25 -14.07 25.71
C PRO A 108 38.56 -14.36 24.96
N MET A 109 39.70 -14.10 25.59
CA MET A 109 40.97 -14.65 25.15
C MET A 109 40.95 -16.19 25.25
N PRO A 110 41.88 -16.92 24.59
CA PRO A 110 42.01 -18.38 24.76
C PRO A 110 42.15 -18.83 26.23
N SER A 111 42.61 -17.95 27.12
CA SER A 111 42.69 -18.17 28.57
C SER A 111 41.32 -18.15 29.29
N GLY A 112 40.22 -17.81 28.61
CA GLY A 112 38.89 -17.63 29.21
C GLY A 112 38.71 -16.33 29.99
N THR A 113 39.74 -15.49 30.08
CA THR A 113 39.72 -14.17 30.72
C THR A 113 39.74 -13.05 29.69
N LEU A 114 39.48 -11.81 30.10
CA LEU A 114 39.59 -10.63 29.24
C LEU A 114 41.04 -10.23 28.89
N GLY A 115 42.03 -11.06 29.24
CA GLY A 115 43.44 -10.71 29.17
C GLY A 115 43.85 -9.66 30.23
N PRO A 116 45.16 -9.43 30.43
CA PRO A 116 45.69 -8.48 31.41
C PRO A 116 45.45 -7.00 31.05
N SER A 117 44.91 -6.72 29.86
CA SER A 117 44.54 -5.41 29.37
C SER A 117 43.11 -5.46 28.83
N ALA A 118 42.14 -5.67 29.72
CA ALA A 118 40.71 -5.52 29.41
C ALA A 118 40.42 -4.03 29.13
N LEU A 119 40.95 -3.52 28.02
CA LEU A 119 40.72 -2.16 27.59
C LEU A 119 39.23 -2.03 27.28
N PRO A 120 38.58 -0.97 27.79
CA PRO A 120 37.21 -0.67 27.41
C PRO A 120 37.10 -0.64 25.89
N ARG A 121 36.03 -1.23 25.36
CA ARG A 121 35.79 -1.26 23.93
C ARG A 121 35.27 0.09 23.48
N LEU A 122 36.01 0.79 22.63
CA LEU A 122 35.55 2.03 22.00
C LEU A 122 34.48 1.70 20.96
N ALA A 123 33.34 2.38 21.06
CA ALA A 123 32.23 2.30 20.12
C ALA A 123 31.75 3.71 19.77
N GLU A 124 31.05 3.83 18.65
CA GLU A 124 30.43 5.07 18.21
C GLU A 124 29.02 4.79 17.70
N VAL A 125 28.11 5.73 17.94
CA VAL A 125 26.76 5.74 17.38
C VAL A 125 26.46 7.15 16.88
N GLY A 126 25.71 7.29 15.80
CA GLY A 126 25.18 8.61 15.44
C GLY A 126 24.34 8.64 14.18
N LEU A 127 23.85 9.83 13.86
CA LEU A 127 23.12 10.14 12.64
C LEU A 127 23.94 11.10 11.76
N GLY A 128 24.18 10.70 10.52
CA GLY A 128 24.99 11.44 9.55
C GLY A 128 26.43 11.66 10.00
N ALA A 129 26.90 12.91 9.92
CA ALA A 129 28.28 13.27 10.25
C ALA A 129 28.54 13.34 11.77
N ARG A 130 27.49 13.52 12.58
CA ARG A 130 27.62 13.78 14.02
C ARG A 130 27.55 12.48 14.81
N ARG A 131 28.63 12.18 15.54
CA ARG A 131 28.85 10.87 16.19
C ARG A 131 29.13 11.05 17.67
N LEU A 132 28.60 10.15 18.47
CA LEU A 132 28.85 10.06 19.89
C LEU A 132 29.80 8.88 20.17
N PRO A 133 31.06 9.13 20.55
CA PRO A 133 31.94 8.07 21.03
C PRO A 133 31.61 7.69 22.48
N PHE A 134 31.66 6.39 22.76
CA PHE A 134 31.49 5.85 24.11
C PHE A 134 32.32 4.57 24.31
N LEU A 135 32.51 4.18 25.55
CA LEU A 135 33.26 3.01 25.98
C LEU A 135 32.30 1.97 26.55
N VAL A 136 32.44 0.73 26.11
CA VAL A 136 31.78 -0.44 26.71
C VAL A 136 32.79 -1.15 27.62
N GLN A 137 32.50 -1.13 28.91
CA GLN A 137 33.29 -1.77 29.97
C GLN A 137 32.62 -3.06 30.42
N ALA A 138 33.42 -4.09 30.69
CA ALA A 138 32.96 -5.32 31.29
C ALA A 138 34.05 -5.98 32.12
N ASP A 139 33.66 -6.55 33.26
CA ASP A 139 34.56 -7.30 34.13
C ASP A 139 34.73 -8.76 33.67
N LYS A 140 33.84 -9.22 32.79
CA LYS A 140 33.80 -10.59 32.25
C LYS A 140 33.46 -10.57 30.76
N PRO A 141 33.97 -11.54 29.97
CA PRO A 141 33.59 -11.70 28.58
C PRO A 141 32.12 -12.16 28.47
N GLY A 142 31.52 -11.97 27.30
CA GLY A 142 30.15 -12.37 27.00
C GLY A 142 29.32 -11.26 26.35
N ARG A 143 28.00 -11.37 26.47
CA ARG A 143 27.04 -10.36 25.96
C ARG A 143 26.89 -9.26 26.99
N ILE A 144 27.43 -8.09 26.68
CA ILE A 144 27.44 -6.92 27.56
C ILE A 144 26.32 -5.98 27.12
N PRO A 145 25.39 -5.61 28.01
CA PRO A 145 24.26 -4.78 27.62
C PRO A 145 24.72 -3.34 27.39
N LEU A 146 24.14 -2.69 26.37
CA LEU A 146 24.43 -1.29 26.01
C LEU A 146 23.67 -0.31 26.90
N ARG A 147 23.95 -0.35 28.20
CA ARG A 147 23.38 0.55 29.21
C ARG A 147 24.30 0.66 30.44
N PRO A 148 24.10 1.65 31.32
CA PRO A 148 24.83 1.74 32.58
C PRO A 148 24.69 0.46 33.44
N PRO A 149 25.72 0.06 34.20
CA PRO A 149 27.00 0.76 34.38
C PRO A 149 28.06 0.43 33.30
N TYR A 150 27.69 -0.32 32.26
CA TYR A 150 28.64 -0.85 31.26
C TYR A 150 29.01 0.18 30.18
N THR A 151 28.17 1.17 29.93
CA THR A 151 28.42 2.23 28.95
C THR A 151 28.89 3.52 29.63
N ARG A 152 30.02 4.06 29.15
CA ARG A 152 30.61 5.30 29.67
C ARG A 152 31.09 6.23 28.57
N THR A 153 31.12 7.53 28.82
CA THR A 153 31.81 8.49 27.96
C THR A 153 33.33 8.24 28.00
N PRO A 154 34.10 8.76 27.03
CA PRO A 154 35.57 8.72 27.08
C PRO A 154 36.18 9.36 28.34
N HIS A 155 35.42 10.22 29.03
CA HIS A 155 35.80 10.86 30.29
C HIS A 155 35.38 10.06 31.54
N GLY A 156 34.79 8.88 31.38
CA GLY A 156 34.44 7.95 32.47
C GLY A 156 33.08 8.17 33.13
N ARG A 157 32.27 9.14 32.66
CA ARG A 157 30.87 9.34 33.09
C ARG A 157 30.00 8.22 32.54
N GLU A 158 29.10 7.65 33.34
CA GLU A 158 28.08 6.73 32.80
C GLU A 158 27.22 7.42 31.74
N ILE A 159 26.83 6.69 30.71
CA ILE A 159 25.96 7.21 29.66
C ILE A 159 24.89 6.17 29.33
N ASP A 160 23.64 6.59 29.33
CA ASP A 160 22.54 5.77 28.81
C ASP A 160 22.30 6.17 27.36
N LEU A 161 22.30 5.17 26.48
CA LEU A 161 21.99 5.33 25.05
C LEU A 161 20.54 4.93 24.76
N GLY A 162 19.81 4.43 25.76
CA GLY A 162 18.38 4.22 25.70
C GLY A 162 17.60 5.53 25.86
N PRO A 163 16.27 5.47 25.74
CA PRO A 163 15.42 6.61 25.99
C PRO A 163 15.40 6.98 27.49
N GLU A 164 15.47 8.28 27.77
CA GLU A 164 15.24 8.85 29.09
C GLU A 164 13.75 9.00 29.40
N ALA A 165 13.43 9.11 30.70
CA ALA A 165 12.08 9.42 31.13
C ALA A 165 11.71 10.86 30.74
N CYS A 166 10.89 11.02 29.71
CA CYS A 166 10.34 12.31 29.28
C CYS A 166 8.94 12.57 29.86
N HIS A 167 8.46 13.80 29.75
CA HIS A 167 7.07 14.12 30.10
C HIS A 167 6.14 13.45 29.08
N ASP A 168 5.09 12.76 29.53
CA ASP A 168 4.17 12.03 28.62
C ASP A 168 2.90 12.83 28.26
N GLY A 169 2.83 14.09 28.68
CA GLY A 169 1.71 15.03 28.40
C GLY A 169 0.44 14.76 29.21
N SER A 170 0.27 13.53 29.70
CA SER A 170 -0.98 13.04 30.29
C SER A 170 -1.37 13.71 31.60
N ARG A 171 -0.40 14.21 32.38
CA ARG A 171 -0.67 14.95 33.62
C ARG A 171 -1.43 16.26 33.42
N HIS A 172 -1.44 16.77 32.19
CA HIS A 172 -2.12 18.00 31.81
C HIS A 172 -3.24 17.76 30.81
N ASP A 173 -3.67 16.49 30.64
CA ASP A 173 -4.64 16.10 29.62
C ASP A 173 -4.27 16.59 28.21
N PHE A 174 -2.97 16.74 27.94
CA PHE A 174 -2.41 17.30 26.71
C PHE A 174 -2.89 18.73 26.40
N LEU A 175 -3.25 19.50 27.43
CA LEU A 175 -3.59 20.92 27.36
C LEU A 175 -2.43 21.75 27.91
N HIS A 176 -1.78 22.52 27.06
CA HIS A 176 -0.58 23.27 27.40
C HIS A 176 -0.80 24.78 27.32
N PRO A 177 -0.12 25.58 28.16
CA PRO A 177 -0.06 27.03 27.97
C PRO A 177 0.74 27.37 26.71
N GLU A 178 0.46 28.50 26.05
CA GLU A 178 1.14 28.96 24.82
C GLU A 178 2.68 28.96 24.90
N LYS A 179 3.24 29.18 26.09
CA LYS A 179 4.69 29.20 26.36
C LYS A 179 5.23 27.89 26.94
N PHE A 180 4.51 26.78 26.75
CA PHE A 180 4.96 25.47 27.21
C PHE A 180 6.25 25.08 26.51
N ASP A 181 7.23 24.63 27.29
CA ASP A 181 8.50 24.16 26.77
C ASP A 181 8.32 22.75 26.20
N LEU A 182 8.32 22.64 24.87
CA LEU A 182 8.14 21.37 24.16
C LEU A 182 9.38 20.46 24.22
N SER A 183 10.54 20.97 24.67
CA SER A 183 11.75 20.16 24.80
C SER A 183 11.61 19.04 25.86
N VAL A 184 10.64 19.16 26.77
CA VAL A 184 10.34 18.13 27.79
C VAL A 184 9.81 16.81 27.20
N TYR A 185 9.43 16.82 25.91
CA TYR A 185 9.01 15.62 25.16
C TYR A 185 10.16 14.87 24.50
N GLN A 186 11.37 15.43 24.51
CA GLN A 186 12.56 14.76 24.01
C GLN A 186 12.90 13.58 24.94
N ALA A 187 13.10 12.40 24.38
CA ALA A 187 13.49 11.21 25.13
C ALA A 187 14.99 10.91 25.01
N GLY A 188 15.65 11.39 23.97
CA GLY A 188 17.09 11.26 23.76
C GLY A 188 17.87 12.25 24.62
N THR A 189 19.02 11.78 25.11
CA THR A 189 19.98 12.68 25.77
C THR A 189 20.43 13.78 24.79
N PRO A 190 20.79 14.99 25.25
CA PRO A 190 21.25 16.06 24.36
C PRO A 190 22.37 15.65 23.40
N GLU A 191 23.24 14.71 23.81
CA GLU A 191 24.32 14.18 23.01
C GLU A 191 23.86 13.35 21.79
N ILE A 192 22.63 12.80 21.82
CA ILE A 192 22.03 11.95 20.77
C ILE A 192 20.72 12.52 20.21
N SER A 193 20.50 13.83 20.35
CA SER A 193 19.33 14.55 19.79
C SER A 193 19.73 15.41 18.57
N TYR A 194 19.25 15.05 17.38
CA TYR A 194 19.75 15.58 16.10
C TYR A 194 18.78 16.54 15.45
N GLU A 195 19.29 17.55 14.74
CA GLU A 195 18.45 18.33 13.83
C GLU A 195 18.07 17.45 12.62
N VAL A 196 16.88 17.66 12.05
CA VAL A 196 16.36 16.82 10.96
C VAL A 196 17.30 16.81 9.75
N GLU A 197 17.94 17.94 9.44
CA GLU A 197 18.87 18.11 8.32
C GLU A 197 20.21 17.37 8.53
N GLU A 198 20.57 17.05 9.77
CA GLU A 198 21.78 16.27 10.07
C GLU A 198 21.61 14.78 9.73
N VAL A 199 20.35 14.31 9.71
CA VAL A 199 20.03 12.88 9.60
C VAL A 199 20.08 12.43 8.14
N THR A 200 21.23 11.86 7.75
CA THR A 200 21.48 11.38 6.38
C THR A 200 21.76 9.87 6.30
N SER A 201 22.35 9.30 7.34
CA SER A 201 22.58 7.86 7.52
C SER A 201 22.62 7.51 9.01
N ILE A 202 22.53 6.23 9.35
CA ILE A 202 22.75 5.72 10.70
C ILE A 202 24.16 5.14 10.76
N TYR A 203 24.97 5.60 11.71
CA TYR A 203 26.35 5.17 11.87
C TYR A 203 26.54 4.39 13.16
N LEU A 204 27.19 3.22 13.06
CA LEU A 204 27.51 2.34 14.16
C LEU A 204 28.96 1.86 13.99
N ALA A 205 29.81 2.03 14.99
CA ALA A 205 31.18 1.52 14.95
C ALA A 205 31.57 0.83 16.25
N GLY A 206 32.40 -0.20 16.15
CA GLY A 206 32.88 -0.91 17.32
C GLY A 206 31.76 -1.67 18.06
N LEU A 207 30.69 -2.06 17.37
CA LEU A 207 29.54 -2.80 17.95
C LEU A 207 29.42 -4.26 17.45
N GLY A 208 30.22 -4.67 16.46
CA GLY A 208 30.23 -6.03 15.91
C GLY A 208 31.11 -7.04 16.65
N PRO A 209 31.29 -8.26 16.14
CA PRO A 209 32.30 -9.17 16.68
C PRO A 209 33.72 -8.64 16.46
N ASP A 210 33.95 -7.97 15.32
CA ASP A 210 35.17 -7.21 15.04
C ASP A 210 35.06 -5.78 15.61
N PRO A 211 35.91 -5.37 16.56
CA PRO A 211 35.94 -4.01 17.10
C PRO A 211 36.28 -2.93 16.08
N ALA A 212 36.94 -3.27 14.97
CA ALA A 212 37.24 -2.32 13.89
C ALA A 212 36.08 -2.16 12.90
N ALA A 213 35.04 -3.00 12.99
CA ALA A 213 33.92 -2.94 12.07
C ALA A 213 33.12 -1.65 12.23
N THR A 214 32.80 -1.05 11.10
CA THR A 214 31.92 0.11 10.96
C THR A 214 30.74 -0.26 10.07
N TRP A 215 29.55 0.08 10.51
CA TRP A 215 28.32 -0.04 9.74
C TRP A 215 27.76 1.36 9.49
N GLU A 216 27.62 1.70 8.23
CA GLU A 216 26.82 2.84 7.79
C GLU A 216 25.54 2.26 7.20
N ILE A 217 24.39 2.55 7.80
CA ILE A 217 23.08 2.03 7.42
C ILE A 217 22.30 3.17 6.76
N ALA A 218 21.71 2.91 5.59
CA ALA A 218 20.90 3.89 4.88
C ALA A 218 19.62 4.21 5.66
N LEU A 219 19.13 5.44 5.55
CA LEU A 219 17.75 5.73 5.96
C LEU A 219 16.74 5.06 5.01
N PRO A 220 15.47 4.90 5.42
CA PRO A 220 14.44 4.33 4.56
C PRO A 220 14.36 5.03 3.20
N ALA A 221 14.36 4.26 2.12
CA ALA A 221 14.30 4.80 0.76
C ALA A 221 12.98 5.54 0.45
N TYR A 222 11.94 5.30 1.26
CA TYR A 222 10.63 5.92 1.18
C TYR A 222 10.30 6.57 2.52
N VAL A 223 9.75 7.77 2.47
CA VAL A 223 9.28 8.50 3.66
C VAL A 223 7.78 8.76 3.55
N PRO A 224 7.04 8.71 4.66
CA PRO A 224 5.61 8.86 4.64
C PRO A 224 5.21 10.33 4.56
N ARG A 225 4.04 10.60 3.99
CA ARG A 225 3.33 11.88 4.05
C ARG A 225 1.86 11.60 4.31
N ALA A 226 1.17 12.48 5.03
CA ALA A 226 -0.22 12.29 5.39
C ALA A 226 -1.13 13.26 4.62
N LEU A 227 -2.18 12.75 4.01
CA LEU A 227 -3.27 13.56 3.47
C LEU A 227 -4.49 13.41 4.38
N VAL A 228 -4.96 14.52 4.93
CA VAL A 228 -6.05 14.54 5.91
C VAL A 228 -7.35 14.96 5.21
N ASP A 229 -8.34 14.06 5.26
CA ASP A 229 -9.72 14.31 4.84
C ASP A 229 -10.55 14.73 6.05
N TYR A 230 -11.10 15.94 6.01
CA TYR A 230 -11.97 16.46 7.07
C TYR A 230 -13.44 16.16 6.78
N SER A 231 -14.23 15.94 7.84
CA SER A 231 -15.69 15.80 7.78
C SER A 231 -16.36 17.08 7.30
N SER A 232 -15.76 18.24 7.63
CA SER A 232 -16.26 19.55 7.27
C SER A 232 -15.65 20.02 5.95
N ALA A 233 -16.49 20.20 4.93
CA ALA A 233 -16.08 20.76 3.63
C ALA A 233 -15.49 22.19 3.72
N ARG A 234 -15.56 22.84 4.89
CA ARG A 234 -14.99 24.17 5.13
C ARG A 234 -13.49 24.14 5.43
N VAL A 235 -12.95 22.99 5.83
CA VAL A 235 -11.52 22.83 6.09
C VAL A 235 -10.89 22.20 4.85
N ARG A 236 -9.90 22.87 4.25
CA ARG A 236 -9.19 22.32 3.09
C ARG A 236 -8.45 21.06 3.52
N ARG A 237 -8.48 20.01 2.68
CA ARG A 237 -7.61 18.83 2.80
C ARG A 237 -6.20 19.27 3.15
N GLY A 238 -5.68 18.74 4.25
CA GLY A 238 -4.35 19.07 4.75
C GLY A 238 -3.36 18.09 4.16
N ASP A 239 -2.49 18.56 3.27
CA ASP A 239 -1.28 17.82 2.95
C ASP A 239 -0.25 18.07 4.07
N VAL A 240 -0.08 17.07 4.93
CA VAL A 240 0.71 17.14 6.15
C VAL A 240 2.06 16.46 5.91
N GLN A 241 3.12 17.27 5.99
CA GLN A 241 4.49 16.75 6.00
C GLN A 241 4.73 15.99 7.31
N LEU A 242 5.26 14.77 7.20
CA LEU A 242 5.74 14.01 8.34
C LEU A 242 7.27 14.09 8.36
N PHE A 243 7.82 14.73 9.38
CA PHE A 243 9.27 14.82 9.59
C PHE A 243 9.76 13.61 10.39
N LEU A 244 11.04 13.27 10.21
CA LEU A 244 11.68 12.25 11.03
C LEU A 244 11.73 12.75 12.48
N ASP A 245 11.27 11.90 13.41
CA ASP A 245 11.07 12.23 14.84
C ASP A 245 11.94 11.35 15.74
N GLY A 246 12.18 10.09 15.36
CA GLY A 246 13.01 9.19 16.15
C GLY A 246 13.57 8.02 15.35
N VAL A 247 14.73 7.54 15.79
CA VAL A 247 15.45 6.36 15.30
C VAL A 247 15.84 5.51 16.51
N ALA A 248 15.20 4.35 16.67
CA ALA A 248 15.52 3.40 17.73
C ALA A 248 16.16 2.15 17.15
N ILE A 249 17.35 1.80 17.64
CA ILE A 249 18.15 0.69 17.12
C ILE A 249 18.19 -0.43 18.17
N ASP A 250 17.83 -1.65 17.77
CA ASP A 250 18.01 -2.86 18.56
C ASP A 250 19.05 -3.76 17.87
N LEU A 251 20.25 -3.84 18.45
CA LEU A 251 21.35 -4.64 17.89
C LEU A 251 21.17 -6.15 18.04
N ASP A 252 20.35 -6.60 18.99
CA ASP A 252 20.09 -8.02 19.20
C ASP A 252 19.16 -8.55 18.11
N GLN A 253 18.17 -7.74 17.72
CA GLN A 253 17.22 -8.07 16.66
C GLN A 253 17.72 -7.63 15.26
N SER A 254 18.77 -6.83 15.20
CA SER A 254 19.23 -6.13 13.99
C SER A 254 18.10 -5.33 13.34
N THR A 255 17.35 -4.59 14.16
CA THR A 255 16.21 -3.78 13.73
C THR A 255 16.44 -2.30 13.98
N VAL A 256 15.81 -1.48 13.14
CA VAL A 256 15.70 -0.03 13.29
C VAL A 256 14.22 0.34 13.21
N ASP A 257 13.70 0.96 14.27
CA ASP A 257 12.40 1.62 14.25
C ASP A 257 12.59 3.08 13.90
N VAL A 258 11.85 3.53 12.89
CA VAL A 258 11.88 4.91 12.41
C VAL A 258 10.49 5.50 12.64
N THR A 259 10.43 6.55 13.44
CA THR A 259 9.20 7.29 13.74
C THR A 259 9.18 8.58 12.95
N PHE A 260 8.09 8.83 12.23
CA PHE A 260 7.81 10.09 11.56
C PHE A 260 6.61 10.76 12.24
N ARG A 261 6.62 12.08 12.37
CA ARG A 261 5.56 12.84 13.04
C ARG A 261 5.16 14.05 12.20
N GLY A 262 3.89 14.39 12.22
CA GLY A 262 3.37 15.62 11.64
C GLY A 262 2.21 16.15 12.46
N LEU A 263 1.87 17.40 12.22
CA LEU A 263 0.87 18.15 12.98
C LEU A 263 -0.18 18.69 12.03
N VAL A 264 -1.43 18.58 12.44
CA VAL A 264 -2.55 19.17 11.72
C VAL A 264 -3.49 19.89 12.69
N GLU A 265 -3.91 21.09 12.31
CA GLU A 265 -4.87 21.87 13.10
C GLU A 265 -6.26 21.24 12.99
N THR A 266 -7.02 21.23 14.08
CA THR A 266 -8.33 20.57 14.19
C THR A 266 -9.26 21.37 15.11
N THR A 267 -10.52 20.98 15.20
CA THR A 267 -11.39 21.36 16.33
C THR A 267 -10.96 20.71 17.65
N ASP A 268 -11.62 21.08 18.76
CA ASP A 268 -11.49 20.44 20.07
C ASP A 268 -11.99 18.98 20.10
N LYS A 269 -12.64 18.52 19.02
CA LYS A 269 -13.09 17.15 18.81
C LYS A 269 -12.54 16.59 17.49
N PRO A 270 -11.24 16.27 17.41
CA PRO A 270 -10.63 15.76 16.17
C PRO A 270 -11.30 14.53 15.58
N HIS A 271 -11.87 13.67 16.41
CA HIS A 271 -12.61 12.48 15.99
C HIS A 271 -13.94 12.79 15.25
N LEU A 272 -14.45 14.02 15.35
CA LEU A 272 -15.59 14.51 14.56
C LEU A 272 -15.15 15.35 13.37
N ASP A 273 -13.94 15.91 13.40
CA ASP A 273 -13.42 16.81 12.37
C ASP A 273 -12.61 16.08 11.29
N VAL A 274 -11.86 15.04 11.68
CA VAL A 274 -11.02 14.24 10.77
C VAL A 274 -11.68 12.90 10.50
N ASP A 275 -12.08 12.69 9.26
CA ASP A 275 -12.71 11.45 8.81
C ASP A 275 -11.67 10.37 8.51
N ARG A 276 -10.64 10.77 7.76
CA ARG A 276 -9.66 9.83 7.20
C ARG A 276 -8.27 10.47 7.07
N ILE A 277 -7.25 9.68 7.34
CA ILE A 277 -5.85 9.99 7.10
C ILE A 277 -5.33 9.01 6.05
N VAL A 278 -4.88 9.50 4.91
CA VAL A 278 -4.21 8.70 3.89
C VAL A 278 -2.70 8.81 4.10
N ILE A 279 -2.02 7.67 4.29
CA ILE A 279 -0.57 7.61 4.36
C ILE A 279 -0.02 7.24 2.99
N GLY A 280 0.64 8.20 2.36
CA GLY A 280 1.38 8.04 1.13
C GLY A 280 2.86 7.82 1.40
N TRP A 281 3.52 7.03 0.56
CA TRP A 281 4.95 6.75 0.65
C TRP A 281 5.61 7.07 -0.69
N ALA A 282 6.66 7.88 -0.65
CA ALA A 282 7.46 8.17 -1.84
C ALA A 282 8.92 8.42 -1.44
N PRO A 283 9.86 8.34 -2.39
CA PRO A 283 11.23 8.78 -2.13
C PRO A 283 11.25 10.25 -1.69
N PRO A 284 12.11 10.64 -0.72
CA PRO A 284 12.15 12.02 -0.23
C PRO A 284 12.24 13.08 -1.33
N ARG A 285 13.06 12.84 -2.35
CA ARG A 285 13.20 13.75 -3.50
C ARG A 285 11.90 13.94 -4.28
N ARG A 286 11.09 12.89 -4.40
CA ARG A 286 9.79 12.96 -5.09
C ARG A 286 8.86 13.92 -4.35
N TRP A 287 8.83 13.89 -3.01
CA TRP A 287 8.04 14.82 -2.22
C TRP A 287 8.50 16.27 -2.34
N SER A 288 9.82 16.52 -2.42
CA SER A 288 10.36 17.87 -2.52
C SER A 288 10.26 18.46 -3.92
N GLU A 289 10.43 17.64 -4.97
CA GLU A 289 10.51 18.09 -6.36
C GLU A 289 9.13 18.09 -7.06
N ASP A 290 8.27 17.11 -6.75
CA ASP A 290 6.96 16.94 -7.39
C ASP A 290 5.96 16.25 -6.44
N ALA A 291 5.58 16.97 -5.38
CA ALA A 291 4.63 16.46 -4.38
C ALA A 291 3.27 16.07 -5.01
N ALA A 292 2.82 16.82 -6.02
CA ALA A 292 1.55 16.56 -6.69
C ALA A 292 1.60 15.25 -7.48
N GLY A 293 2.67 15.01 -8.25
CA GLY A 293 2.87 13.74 -8.94
C GLY A 293 3.06 12.57 -7.98
N ALA A 294 3.74 12.77 -6.84
CA ALA A 294 3.85 11.73 -5.82
C ALA A 294 2.49 11.38 -5.20
N TRP A 295 1.63 12.39 -4.96
CA TRP A 295 0.26 12.13 -4.52
C TRP A 295 -0.59 11.46 -5.61
N ASP A 296 -0.43 11.80 -6.89
CA ASP A 296 -1.10 11.08 -7.99
C ASP A 296 -0.71 9.60 -7.97
N ASP A 297 0.59 9.30 -7.86
CA ASP A 297 1.12 7.93 -7.76
C ASP A 297 0.51 7.18 -6.55
N VAL A 298 0.49 7.82 -5.38
CA VAL A 298 -0.04 7.27 -4.13
C VAL A 298 -1.55 7.01 -4.19
N LEU A 299 -2.34 7.99 -4.63
CA LEU A 299 -3.79 7.91 -4.65
C LEU A 299 -4.29 6.94 -5.72
N ARG A 300 -3.55 6.83 -6.83
CA ARG A 300 -3.76 5.86 -7.89
C ARG A 300 -3.61 4.41 -7.40
N GLU A 301 -2.64 4.12 -6.54
CA GLU A 301 -2.42 2.78 -5.96
C GLU A 301 -3.22 2.50 -4.67
N LEU A 302 -3.79 3.53 -4.05
CA LEU A 302 -4.54 3.44 -2.79
C LEU A 302 -5.67 2.38 -2.76
N PRO A 303 -6.37 2.06 -3.87
CA PRO A 303 -7.33 0.94 -3.87
C PRO A 303 -6.72 -0.40 -3.40
N ARG A 304 -5.42 -0.63 -3.61
CA ARG A 304 -4.71 -1.83 -3.11
C ARG A 304 -4.20 -1.69 -1.68
N GLY A 305 -4.48 -0.55 -1.05
CA GLY A 305 -4.02 -0.19 0.27
C GLY A 305 -4.62 -0.98 1.42
N ARG A 306 -4.09 -0.71 2.61
CA ARG A 306 -4.60 -1.23 3.88
C ARG A 306 -5.46 -0.18 4.54
N PHE A 307 -6.57 -0.61 5.13
CA PHE A 307 -7.51 0.28 5.81
C PHE A 307 -7.71 -0.24 7.23
N ARG A 308 -7.58 0.65 8.21
CA ARG A 308 -7.76 0.35 9.65
C ARG A 308 -8.06 1.63 10.40
N PHE A 309 -8.47 1.54 11.65
CA PHE A 309 -8.49 2.74 12.50
C PHE A 309 -7.08 3.11 12.95
N ALA A 310 -6.85 4.41 13.14
CA ALA A 310 -5.64 4.89 13.80
C ALA A 310 -5.53 4.31 15.21
N VAL A 311 -4.30 4.08 15.67
CA VAL A 311 -4.05 3.69 17.06
C VAL A 311 -4.11 4.91 17.96
N GLU A 312 -4.88 4.83 19.02
CA GLU A 312 -4.99 5.89 20.03
C GLU A 312 -4.19 5.51 21.28
N ARG A 313 -3.87 6.52 22.10
CA ARG A 313 -3.07 6.32 23.32
C ARG A 313 -3.76 5.34 24.28
N GLU A 314 -5.07 5.44 24.43
CA GLU A 314 -5.85 4.53 25.28
C GLU A 314 -5.78 3.07 24.83
N ASP A 315 -5.67 2.80 23.53
CA ASP A 315 -5.56 1.41 23.02
C ASP A 315 -4.26 0.78 23.53
N VAL A 316 -3.16 1.52 23.42
CA VAL A 316 -1.84 1.06 23.85
C VAL A 316 -1.74 0.89 25.36
N LEU A 317 -2.32 1.82 26.13
CA LEU A 317 -2.37 1.70 27.59
C LEU A 317 -3.18 0.49 28.07
N LYS A 318 -4.19 0.07 27.31
CA LYS A 318 -4.96 -1.17 27.58
C LYS A 318 -4.26 -2.42 27.04
N GLY A 319 -3.24 -2.26 26.22
CA GLY A 319 -2.58 -3.36 25.50
C GLY A 319 -3.47 -3.97 24.40
N GLU A 320 -4.42 -3.20 23.89
CA GLU A 320 -5.40 -3.61 22.87
C GLU A 320 -5.03 -3.01 21.51
N ASP A 321 -5.38 -3.71 20.43
CA ASP A 321 -5.34 -3.14 19.08
C ASP A 321 -6.65 -2.36 18.82
N PRO A 322 -6.66 -1.36 17.93
CA PRO A 322 -7.90 -0.76 17.47
C PRO A 322 -8.87 -1.82 16.95
N PRO A 323 -10.18 -1.63 17.12
CA PRO A 323 -11.16 -2.58 16.61
C PRO A 323 -10.99 -2.76 15.10
N ALA A 324 -11.13 -3.99 14.61
CA ALA A 324 -11.11 -4.23 13.18
C ALA A 324 -12.30 -3.53 12.49
N LEU A 325 -12.08 -3.03 11.27
CA LEU A 325 -13.16 -2.51 10.44
C LEU A 325 -14.17 -3.63 10.16
N ARG A 326 -15.47 -3.31 10.26
CA ARG A 326 -16.50 -4.22 9.77
C ARG A 326 -16.38 -4.34 8.26
N GLN A 327 -16.84 -5.47 7.71
CA GLN A 327 -16.73 -5.73 6.27
C GLN A 327 -17.35 -4.62 5.41
N GLU A 328 -18.50 -4.09 5.81
CA GLU A 328 -19.17 -2.98 5.11
C GLU A 328 -18.34 -1.69 5.13
N GLU A 329 -17.74 -1.36 6.29
CA GLU A 329 -16.90 -0.16 6.46
C GLU A 329 -15.62 -0.28 5.62
N LEU A 330 -15.01 -1.46 5.62
CA LEU A 330 -13.83 -1.76 4.80
C LEU A 330 -14.14 -1.62 3.31
N LEU A 331 -15.26 -2.18 2.85
CA LEU A 331 -15.68 -2.06 1.45
C LEU A 331 -15.97 -0.61 1.07
N MET A 332 -16.67 0.14 1.91
CA MET A 332 -16.95 1.57 1.67
C MET A 332 -15.65 2.37 1.58
N ALA A 333 -14.76 2.23 2.56
CA ALA A 333 -13.45 2.88 2.57
C ALA A 333 -12.65 2.58 1.30
N ARG A 334 -12.68 1.33 0.84
CA ARG A 334 -12.04 0.87 -0.39
C ARG A 334 -12.65 1.49 -1.65
N TYR A 335 -13.97 1.56 -1.77
CA TYR A 335 -14.63 2.13 -2.95
C TYR A 335 -14.49 3.66 -3.01
N GLU A 336 -14.39 4.35 -1.88
CA GLU A 336 -14.14 5.80 -1.85
C GLU A 336 -12.81 6.18 -2.49
N THR A 337 -11.84 5.27 -2.53
CA THR A 337 -10.54 5.51 -3.20
C THR A 337 -10.61 5.46 -4.72
N TRP A 338 -11.70 4.94 -5.29
CA TRP A 338 -11.85 4.82 -6.74
C TRP A 338 -12.11 6.17 -7.43
N GLY A 339 -12.35 7.25 -6.68
CA GLY A 339 -12.59 8.58 -7.24
C GLY A 339 -11.38 9.22 -7.96
N HIS A 340 -10.18 8.66 -7.82
CA HIS A 340 -8.99 9.17 -8.53
C HIS A 340 -9.15 9.03 -10.05
N PRO A 341 -8.80 10.03 -10.88
CA PRO A 341 -8.99 9.96 -12.34
C PRO A 341 -8.14 8.87 -12.99
N ASN A 342 -6.93 8.65 -12.48
CA ASN A 342 -6.03 7.60 -12.95
C ASN A 342 -6.24 6.31 -12.14
N ALA A 343 -6.46 5.21 -12.85
CA ALA A 343 -6.48 3.86 -12.33
C ALA A 343 -5.06 3.39 -12.00
N ALA A 344 -4.98 2.48 -11.05
CA ALA A 344 -3.77 1.79 -10.64
C ALA A 344 -3.06 1.13 -11.83
N GLU A 345 -1.75 0.91 -11.73
CA GLU A 345 -1.07 0.14 -12.77
C GLU A 345 -1.47 -1.34 -12.71
N PRO A 346 -1.63 -2.04 -13.85
CA PRO A 346 -1.96 -3.45 -13.82
C PRO A 346 -0.86 -4.28 -13.15
N GLU A 347 -1.24 -5.17 -12.24
CA GLU A 347 -0.31 -6.13 -11.63
C GLU A 347 -0.34 -7.48 -12.34
N MET A 348 -1.50 -7.91 -12.85
CA MET A 348 -1.61 -9.17 -13.58
C MET A 348 -0.81 -9.15 -14.88
N GLN A 349 -0.30 -10.31 -15.29
CA GLN A 349 0.26 -10.45 -16.63
C GLN A 349 -0.83 -10.26 -17.69
N PRO A 350 -0.49 -9.71 -18.88
CA PRO A 350 -1.44 -9.54 -19.96
C PRO A 350 -2.23 -10.83 -20.27
N HIS A 351 -1.55 -11.98 -20.26
CA HIS A 351 -2.19 -13.26 -20.54
C HIS A 351 -3.09 -13.79 -19.43
N GLU A 352 -2.74 -13.53 -18.17
CA GLU A 352 -3.57 -13.90 -17.01
C GLU A 352 -4.84 -13.06 -16.99
N ALA A 353 -4.71 -11.73 -17.08
CA ALA A 353 -5.85 -10.82 -17.11
C ALA A 353 -6.77 -11.10 -18.31
N ALA A 354 -6.18 -11.35 -19.48
CA ALA A 354 -6.91 -11.75 -20.67
C ALA A 354 -7.68 -13.08 -20.49
N GLN A 355 -7.10 -14.06 -19.80
CA GLN A 355 -7.75 -15.33 -19.52
C GLN A 355 -8.96 -15.13 -18.59
N VAL A 356 -8.78 -14.38 -17.49
CA VAL A 356 -9.88 -14.04 -16.57
C VAL A 356 -11.00 -13.32 -17.32
N ALA A 357 -10.66 -12.28 -18.09
CA ALA A 357 -11.63 -11.51 -18.87
C ALA A 357 -12.39 -12.39 -19.87
N ALA A 358 -11.70 -13.31 -20.57
CA ALA A 358 -12.34 -14.21 -21.53
C ALA A 358 -13.28 -15.21 -20.84
N GLU A 359 -12.89 -15.79 -19.71
CA GLU A 359 -13.73 -16.70 -18.92
C GLU A 359 -14.96 -15.99 -18.35
N LEU A 360 -14.83 -14.73 -17.90
CA LEU A 360 -15.93 -13.91 -17.43
C LEU A 360 -16.89 -13.52 -18.56
N ALA A 361 -16.37 -13.18 -19.74
CA ALA A 361 -17.17 -12.82 -20.90
C ALA A 361 -18.03 -13.98 -21.44
N GLU A 362 -17.63 -15.23 -21.20
CA GLU A 362 -18.44 -16.41 -21.56
C GLU A 362 -19.73 -16.52 -20.76
N GLN A 363 -19.76 -15.99 -19.52
CA GLN A 363 -20.87 -16.14 -18.58
C GLN A 363 -21.32 -17.61 -18.38
N ARG A 364 -20.43 -18.57 -18.63
CA ARG A 364 -20.68 -20.01 -18.50
C ARG A 364 -20.69 -20.47 -17.04
N TRP A 365 -19.93 -19.76 -16.21
CA TRP A 365 -19.82 -19.99 -14.77
C TRP A 365 -20.22 -18.72 -14.02
N PRO A 366 -20.73 -18.84 -12.77
CA PRO A 366 -20.88 -17.70 -11.89
C PRO A 366 -19.57 -16.92 -11.76
N ARG A 367 -19.66 -15.58 -11.80
CA ARG A 367 -18.50 -14.69 -11.74
C ARG A 367 -17.57 -14.99 -10.56
N GLY A 368 -18.14 -15.20 -9.37
CA GLY A 368 -17.37 -15.54 -8.17
C GLY A 368 -16.57 -16.85 -8.30
N GLU A 369 -17.09 -17.85 -9.02
CA GLU A 369 -16.37 -19.13 -9.25
C GLU A 369 -15.19 -18.94 -10.20
N VAL A 370 -15.36 -18.14 -11.27
CA VAL A 370 -14.27 -17.79 -12.19
C VAL A 370 -13.16 -17.06 -11.43
N LEU A 371 -13.51 -16.02 -10.67
CA LEU A 371 -12.53 -15.26 -9.90
C LEU A 371 -11.80 -16.12 -8.86
N ALA A 372 -12.54 -16.98 -8.12
CA ALA A 372 -11.95 -17.90 -7.16
C ALA A 372 -10.96 -18.89 -7.79
N LYS A 373 -11.24 -19.39 -9.01
CA LYS A 373 -10.32 -20.26 -9.77
C LYS A 373 -8.97 -19.58 -10.03
N HIS A 374 -8.97 -18.25 -10.20
CA HIS A 374 -7.78 -17.43 -10.40
C HIS A 374 -7.22 -16.82 -9.11
N ARG A 375 -7.73 -17.26 -7.94
CA ARG A 375 -7.31 -16.81 -6.60
C ARG A 375 -7.44 -15.30 -6.37
N ILE A 376 -8.46 -14.70 -6.98
CA ILE A 376 -8.80 -13.28 -6.82
C ILE A 376 -10.26 -13.12 -6.41
N ASP A 377 -10.57 -12.00 -5.79
CA ASP A 377 -11.94 -11.62 -5.44
C ASP A 377 -12.48 -10.53 -6.39
N GLU A 378 -13.76 -10.19 -6.22
CA GLU A 378 -14.46 -9.18 -7.03
C GLU A 378 -13.78 -7.81 -6.94
N TYR A 379 -13.27 -7.45 -5.76
CA TYR A 379 -12.62 -6.16 -5.53
C TYR A 379 -11.28 -6.08 -6.25
N THR A 380 -10.44 -7.11 -6.12
CA THR A 380 -9.14 -7.24 -6.78
C THR A 380 -9.31 -7.23 -8.29
N TRP A 381 -10.27 -8.00 -8.83
CA TRP A 381 -10.57 -7.97 -10.26
C TRP A 381 -11.06 -6.59 -10.71
N GLY A 382 -11.91 -5.92 -9.93
CA GLY A 382 -12.37 -4.57 -10.28
C GLY A 382 -11.24 -3.55 -10.40
N ILE A 383 -10.21 -3.66 -9.56
CA ILE A 383 -8.99 -2.83 -9.68
C ILE A 383 -8.23 -3.17 -10.96
N GLU A 384 -7.98 -4.46 -11.22
CA GLU A 384 -7.23 -4.93 -12.40
C GLU A 384 -7.96 -4.62 -13.71
N GLU A 385 -9.27 -4.84 -13.76
CA GLU A 385 -10.12 -4.57 -14.93
C GLU A 385 -10.06 -3.08 -15.29
N ARG A 386 -10.18 -2.21 -14.28
CA ARG A 386 -10.05 -0.76 -14.48
C ARG A 386 -8.64 -0.37 -14.92
N ALA A 387 -7.61 -0.94 -14.29
CA ALA A 387 -6.21 -0.72 -14.64
C ALA A 387 -5.93 -1.07 -16.11
N TRP A 388 -6.39 -2.24 -16.55
CA TRP A 388 -6.27 -2.70 -17.93
C TRP A 388 -7.09 -1.85 -18.90
N ALA A 389 -8.34 -1.52 -18.57
CA ALA A 389 -9.19 -0.67 -19.40
C ALA A 389 -8.54 0.70 -19.67
N GLN A 390 -8.00 1.34 -18.62
CA GLN A 390 -7.30 2.60 -18.77
C GLN A 390 -6.00 2.44 -19.58
N ARG A 391 -5.20 1.40 -19.31
CA ARG A 391 -3.96 1.14 -20.05
C ARG A 391 -4.22 0.92 -21.54
N LEU A 392 -5.28 0.19 -21.89
CA LEU A 392 -5.68 -0.04 -23.28
C LEU A 392 -6.18 1.25 -23.95
N ALA A 393 -6.83 2.14 -23.20
CA ALA A 393 -7.29 3.44 -23.71
C ALA A 393 -6.16 4.48 -23.87
N SER A 394 -5.09 4.40 -23.06
CA SER A 394 -4.02 5.40 -23.04
C SER A 394 -2.89 5.17 -24.04
N VAL A 395 -2.69 3.94 -24.52
CA VAL A 395 -1.58 3.60 -25.43
C VAL A 395 -1.99 3.93 -26.87
N ARG A 396 -1.30 4.90 -27.49
CA ARG A 396 -1.31 5.05 -28.96
C ARG A 396 -0.64 3.83 -29.58
N GLU A 397 -1.24 3.25 -30.61
CA GLU A 397 -0.72 2.06 -31.30
C GLU A 397 0.76 2.24 -31.67
N GLU A 398 1.66 1.58 -30.92
CA GLU A 398 3.07 1.44 -31.29
C GLU A 398 3.17 0.42 -32.43
N ALA A 399 4.13 0.61 -33.35
CA ALA A 399 4.26 -0.21 -34.56
C ALA A 399 4.45 -1.72 -34.29
N ASP A 400 4.97 -2.08 -33.11
CA ASP A 400 5.18 -3.47 -32.66
C ASP A 400 4.03 -4.02 -31.78
N GLY A 401 2.95 -3.24 -31.63
CA GLY A 401 1.75 -3.60 -30.88
C GLY A 401 1.83 -3.41 -29.38
N GLY A 402 3.01 -3.20 -28.78
CA GLY A 402 3.18 -2.90 -27.35
C GLY A 402 2.46 -3.87 -26.37
N PRO A 403 2.37 -3.48 -25.08
CA PRO A 403 1.65 -4.26 -24.06
C PRO A 403 0.15 -4.47 -24.37
N SER A 404 -0.47 -3.50 -25.05
CA SER A 404 -1.88 -3.57 -25.45
C SER A 404 -2.13 -4.64 -26.52
N GLY A 405 -1.25 -4.75 -27.50
CA GLY A 405 -1.30 -5.80 -28.52
C GLY A 405 -1.00 -7.18 -27.94
N GLU A 406 -0.12 -7.28 -26.93
CA GLU A 406 0.06 -8.52 -26.19
C GLU A 406 -1.22 -8.96 -25.48
N TYR A 407 -1.89 -8.04 -24.77
CA TYR A 407 -3.17 -8.32 -24.11
C TYR A 407 -4.24 -8.76 -25.13
N VAL A 408 -4.41 -8.03 -26.25
CA VAL A 408 -5.40 -8.38 -27.28
C VAL A 408 -5.13 -9.76 -27.89
N ARG A 409 -3.87 -10.06 -28.21
CA ARG A 409 -3.48 -11.41 -28.70
C ARG A 409 -3.74 -12.48 -27.65
N ALA A 410 -3.45 -12.20 -26.38
CA ALA A 410 -3.69 -13.15 -25.31
C ALA A 410 -5.19 -13.38 -25.07
N TYR A 411 -6.01 -12.33 -25.10
CA TYR A 411 -7.47 -12.42 -24.97
C TYR A 411 -8.07 -13.23 -26.10
N ARG A 412 -7.60 -13.00 -27.32
CA ARG A 412 -8.01 -13.78 -28.47
C ARG A 412 -7.70 -15.27 -28.29
N ARG A 413 -6.47 -15.62 -27.89
CA ARG A 413 -6.07 -17.01 -27.63
C ARG A 413 -6.91 -17.64 -26.51
N ALA A 414 -7.10 -16.92 -25.41
CA ALA A 414 -7.91 -17.39 -24.28
C ALA A 414 -9.37 -17.61 -24.69
N SER A 415 -9.98 -16.67 -25.41
CA SER A 415 -11.33 -16.80 -25.94
C SER A 415 -11.45 -18.00 -26.89
N GLN A 416 -10.51 -18.16 -27.83
CA GLN A 416 -10.49 -19.31 -28.74
C GLN A 416 -10.37 -20.65 -28.01
N ALA A 417 -9.60 -20.72 -26.92
CA ALA A 417 -9.48 -21.93 -26.10
C ALA A 417 -10.79 -22.32 -25.40
N LEU A 418 -11.74 -21.39 -25.25
CA LEU A 418 -13.06 -21.62 -24.66
C LEU A 418 -14.13 -22.04 -25.69
N ALA A 419 -13.76 -22.12 -26.98
CA ALA A 419 -14.66 -22.49 -28.06
C ALA A 419 -15.28 -23.87 -27.86
N THR A 420 -16.60 -23.95 -28.03
CA THR A 420 -17.35 -25.21 -27.87
C THR A 420 -17.36 -26.05 -29.16
N PRO A 421 -17.62 -27.36 -29.08
CA PRO A 421 -17.83 -28.20 -30.26
C PRO A 421 -18.97 -27.69 -31.17
N ARG A 422 -20.01 -27.07 -30.60
CA ARG A 422 -21.10 -26.47 -31.38
C ARG A 422 -20.60 -25.33 -32.26
N GLU A 423 -19.77 -24.43 -31.72
CA GLU A 423 -19.15 -23.34 -32.48
C GLU A 423 -18.31 -23.87 -33.64
N ALA A 424 -17.53 -24.94 -33.39
CA ALA A 424 -16.72 -25.57 -34.43
C ALA A 424 -17.60 -26.07 -35.60
N ALA A 425 -18.78 -26.62 -35.30
CA ALA A 425 -19.72 -27.16 -36.28
C ALA A 425 -20.52 -26.10 -37.07
N ILE A 426 -20.56 -24.84 -36.63
CA ILE A 426 -21.31 -23.77 -37.32
C ILE A 426 -20.73 -23.55 -38.72
N THR A 427 -21.57 -23.66 -39.74
CA THR A 427 -21.22 -23.42 -41.15
C THR A 427 -21.31 -21.93 -41.52
N PRO A 428 -20.68 -21.48 -42.62
CA PRO A 428 -20.82 -20.10 -43.10
C PRO A 428 -22.28 -19.69 -43.33
N LYS A 429 -23.09 -20.60 -43.88
CA LYS A 429 -24.53 -20.40 -44.11
C LYS A 429 -25.30 -20.21 -42.81
N GLU A 430 -25.07 -21.06 -41.81
CA GLU A 430 -25.69 -20.89 -40.48
C GLU A 430 -25.26 -19.57 -39.83
N PHE A 431 -23.97 -19.22 -39.89
CA PHE A 431 -23.46 -17.96 -39.33
C PHE A 431 -24.15 -16.74 -39.94
N VAL A 432 -24.24 -16.67 -41.27
CA VAL A 432 -24.92 -15.56 -41.96
C VAL A 432 -26.40 -15.50 -41.58
N ALA A 433 -27.09 -16.65 -41.48
CA ALA A 433 -28.48 -16.69 -41.06
C ALA A 433 -28.67 -16.18 -39.61
N ILE A 434 -27.76 -16.52 -38.69
CA ILE A 434 -27.77 -16.02 -37.31
C ILE A 434 -27.52 -14.50 -37.30
N ALA A 435 -26.49 -14.04 -38.02
CA ALA A 435 -26.14 -12.62 -38.12
C ALA A 435 -27.29 -11.77 -38.70
N ALA A 436 -27.96 -12.27 -39.74
CA ALA A 436 -29.11 -11.61 -40.35
C ALA A 436 -30.32 -11.55 -39.41
N LYS A 437 -30.58 -12.61 -38.63
CA LYS A 437 -31.64 -12.63 -37.60
C LYS A 437 -31.36 -11.65 -36.46
N MET A 438 -30.10 -11.54 -36.00
CA MET A 438 -29.72 -10.55 -34.97
C MET A 438 -29.97 -9.09 -35.39
N LYS A 439 -29.97 -8.78 -36.70
CA LYS A 439 -30.34 -7.44 -37.20
C LYS A 439 -31.85 -7.15 -37.11
N ARG A 440 -32.69 -8.19 -37.00
CA ARG A 440 -34.16 -8.11 -37.12
C ARG A 440 -34.89 -8.44 -35.81
N GLU A 441 -34.27 -9.24 -34.94
CA GLU A 441 -34.82 -9.76 -33.69
C GLU A 441 -33.92 -9.43 -32.50
N ASP A 442 -34.35 -9.70 -31.27
CA ASP A 442 -33.53 -9.56 -30.06
C ASP A 442 -32.28 -10.47 -30.16
N PRO A 443 -31.06 -9.90 -30.22
CA PRO A 443 -29.83 -10.66 -30.37
C PRO A 443 -29.63 -11.74 -29.30
N THR A 444 -30.07 -11.47 -28.06
CA THR A 444 -29.90 -12.38 -26.93
C THR A 444 -30.71 -13.66 -27.14
N GLN A 445 -31.95 -13.52 -27.61
CA GLN A 445 -32.82 -14.67 -27.88
C GLN A 445 -32.37 -15.46 -29.11
N VAL A 446 -31.91 -14.77 -30.16
CA VAL A 446 -31.40 -15.43 -31.38
C VAL A 446 -30.18 -16.29 -31.05
N LEU A 447 -29.23 -15.75 -30.29
CA LEU A 447 -28.03 -16.46 -29.87
C LEU A 447 -28.37 -17.63 -28.93
N ALA A 448 -29.25 -17.42 -27.95
CA ALA A 448 -29.70 -18.49 -27.06
C ALA A 448 -30.37 -19.64 -27.83
N LYS A 449 -31.23 -19.36 -28.81
CA LYS A 449 -31.84 -20.37 -29.70
C LYS A 449 -30.81 -21.13 -30.54
N ALA A 450 -29.71 -20.48 -30.91
CA ALA A 450 -28.61 -21.11 -31.64
C ALA A 450 -27.67 -21.92 -30.71
N GLY A 451 -27.87 -21.88 -29.40
CA GLY A 451 -26.98 -22.46 -28.40
C GLY A 451 -25.65 -21.73 -28.30
N LEU A 452 -25.64 -20.42 -28.56
CA LEU A 452 -24.46 -19.55 -28.56
C LEU A 452 -24.60 -18.44 -27.52
N GLY A 453 -23.48 -18.07 -26.89
CA GLY A 453 -23.35 -16.80 -26.16
C GLY A 453 -22.82 -15.68 -27.06
N ILE A 454 -22.82 -14.44 -26.55
CA ILE A 454 -22.28 -13.27 -27.27
C ILE A 454 -20.80 -13.48 -27.62
N ALA A 455 -19.99 -13.95 -26.66
CA ALA A 455 -18.57 -14.23 -26.88
C ALA A 455 -18.34 -15.32 -27.94
N ALA A 456 -19.17 -16.37 -27.95
CA ALA A 456 -19.15 -17.42 -28.97
C ALA A 456 -19.46 -16.88 -30.38
N PHE A 457 -20.43 -15.97 -30.49
CA PHE A 457 -20.73 -15.33 -31.77
C PHE A 457 -19.58 -14.43 -32.26
N GLY A 458 -18.97 -13.64 -31.37
CA GLY A 458 -17.79 -12.83 -31.71
C GLY A 458 -16.61 -13.67 -32.22
N ARG A 459 -16.39 -14.86 -31.66
CA ARG A 459 -15.39 -15.81 -32.18
C ARG A 459 -15.72 -16.31 -33.58
N LEU A 460 -16.99 -16.60 -33.86
CA LEU A 460 -17.43 -17.02 -35.19
C LEU A 460 -17.20 -15.92 -36.22
N GLU A 461 -17.55 -14.67 -35.88
CA GLU A 461 -17.32 -13.50 -36.73
C GLU A 461 -15.83 -13.36 -37.08
N TRP A 462 -14.95 -13.45 -36.08
CA TRP A 462 -13.50 -13.40 -36.30
C TRP A 462 -13.01 -14.55 -37.18
N ARG A 463 -13.41 -15.79 -36.89
CA ARG A 463 -13.02 -16.98 -37.65
C ARG A 463 -13.38 -16.85 -39.13
N PHE A 464 -14.61 -16.42 -39.42
CA PHE A 464 -15.07 -16.28 -40.80
C PHE A 464 -14.47 -15.05 -41.49
N ARG A 465 -14.22 -13.95 -40.76
CA ARG A 465 -13.54 -12.77 -41.31
C ARG A 465 -12.08 -13.06 -41.66
N GLU A 466 -11.34 -13.78 -40.83
CA GLU A 466 -9.97 -14.20 -41.15
C GLU A 466 -9.93 -15.12 -42.36
N LYS A 467 -10.80 -16.13 -42.39
CA LYS A 467 -10.89 -17.04 -43.53
C LYS A 467 -11.23 -16.29 -44.82
N ALA A 468 -12.08 -15.26 -44.77
CA ALA A 468 -12.38 -14.41 -45.91
C ALA A 468 -11.21 -13.49 -46.31
N ALA A 469 -10.37 -13.06 -45.36
CA ALA A 469 -9.17 -12.28 -45.67
C ALA A 469 -8.09 -13.14 -46.36
N GLU A 470 -7.98 -14.41 -45.99
CA GLU A 470 -7.00 -15.35 -46.54
C GLU A 470 -7.45 -15.98 -47.87
N ASP A 471 -8.74 -16.25 -48.05
CA ASP A 471 -9.31 -16.95 -49.21
C ASP A 471 -10.37 -16.10 -49.93
N LYS A 472 -10.01 -15.63 -51.13
CA LYS A 472 -10.89 -14.83 -51.99
C LYS A 472 -12.16 -15.59 -52.42
N ALA A 473 -12.09 -16.91 -52.63
CA ALA A 473 -13.25 -17.71 -53.00
C ALA A 473 -14.23 -17.80 -51.81
N PHE A 474 -13.70 -18.01 -50.61
CA PHE A 474 -14.48 -17.99 -49.37
C PHE A 474 -15.12 -16.61 -49.11
N ALA A 475 -14.38 -15.52 -49.37
CA ALA A 475 -14.92 -14.16 -49.25
C ALA A 475 -16.12 -13.93 -50.20
N ALA A 476 -16.01 -14.38 -51.46
CA ALA A 476 -17.08 -14.28 -52.44
C ALA A 476 -18.31 -15.13 -52.04
N GLU A 477 -18.08 -16.33 -51.50
CA GLU A 477 -19.16 -17.18 -50.99
C GLU A 477 -19.89 -16.53 -49.81
N LEU A 478 -19.14 -15.99 -48.82
CA LEU A 478 -19.72 -15.33 -47.66
C LEU A 478 -20.53 -14.09 -48.05
N ALA A 479 -20.03 -13.28 -48.98
CA ALA A 479 -20.74 -12.12 -49.52
C ALA A 479 -22.03 -12.52 -50.27
N ARG A 480 -22.00 -13.60 -51.06
CA ARG A 480 -23.20 -14.14 -51.73
C ARG A 480 -24.26 -14.58 -50.71
N LEU A 481 -23.85 -15.32 -49.68
CA LEU A 481 -24.76 -15.78 -48.61
C LEU A 481 -25.39 -14.59 -47.87
N MET A 482 -24.61 -13.53 -47.59
CA MET A 482 -25.14 -12.32 -46.95
C MET A 482 -26.17 -11.61 -47.84
N ALA A 483 -25.89 -11.47 -49.14
CA ALA A 483 -26.83 -10.86 -50.09
C ALA A 483 -28.14 -11.67 -50.21
N GLU A 484 -28.06 -13.00 -50.21
CA GLU A 484 -29.24 -13.89 -50.26
C GLU A 484 -30.15 -13.73 -49.03
N GLU A 485 -29.59 -13.51 -47.84
CA GLU A 485 -30.38 -13.28 -46.62
C GLU A 485 -30.87 -11.82 -46.46
N GLU A 486 -30.16 -10.84 -47.05
CA GLU A 486 -30.59 -9.43 -47.07
C GLU A 486 -31.66 -9.14 -48.14
N THR A 487 -31.77 -9.96 -49.17
CA THR A 487 -32.83 -9.84 -50.18
C THR A 487 -34.18 -10.09 -49.49
N PRO A 488 -35.12 -9.12 -49.46
CA PRO A 488 -36.40 -9.30 -48.79
C PRO A 488 -37.13 -10.48 -49.44
N ARG A 489 -37.37 -11.54 -48.67
CA ARG A 489 -38.35 -12.55 -49.07
C ARG A 489 -39.71 -11.85 -49.10
N GLU A 490 -40.19 -11.51 -50.29
CA GLU A 490 -41.60 -11.23 -50.52
C GLU A 490 -42.38 -12.44 -49.99
N GLY A 491 -42.95 -12.29 -48.80
CA GLY A 491 -43.82 -13.32 -48.23
C GLY A 491 -45.00 -13.56 -49.19
N PRO A 492 -45.53 -14.78 -49.26
CA PRO A 492 -46.71 -15.04 -50.09
C PRO A 492 -47.81 -14.07 -49.65
N LYS A 493 -48.33 -13.27 -50.60
CA LYS A 493 -49.53 -12.47 -50.40
C LYS A 493 -50.58 -13.41 -49.83
N LEU A 494 -50.94 -13.23 -48.56
CA LEU A 494 -52.10 -13.87 -47.96
C LEU A 494 -53.27 -13.58 -48.90
N GLY A 495 -53.77 -14.65 -49.51
CA GLY A 495 -54.78 -14.58 -50.55
C GLY A 495 -55.98 -13.78 -50.09
N GLU A 496 -56.44 -12.92 -50.99
CA GLU A 496 -57.80 -12.41 -51.02
C GLU A 496 -58.76 -13.61 -50.91
N GLY A 497 -59.28 -13.81 -49.70
CA GLY A 497 -60.18 -14.89 -49.36
C GLY A 497 -61.44 -14.34 -48.71
N GLY A 498 -62.36 -13.90 -49.55
CA GLY A 498 -63.80 -13.97 -49.27
C GLY A 498 -64.37 -12.89 -48.37
N ALA A 499 -64.79 -11.79 -48.99
CA ALA A 499 -66.01 -11.11 -48.56
C ALA A 499 -67.18 -12.12 -48.57
N ARG A 500 -67.81 -12.32 -47.42
CA ARG A 500 -69.21 -12.70 -47.33
C ARG A 500 -69.87 -11.82 -46.28
N GLU A 501 -70.58 -10.82 -46.79
CA GLU A 501 -71.79 -10.31 -46.16
C GLU A 501 -72.75 -11.46 -45.86
N GLU A 502 -73.36 -11.46 -44.68
CA GLU A 502 -74.82 -11.57 -44.54
C GLU A 502 -75.23 -11.45 -43.06
N GLY A 503 -75.95 -10.36 -42.75
CA GLY A 503 -77.25 -10.43 -42.09
C GLY A 503 -77.33 -10.65 -40.56
N GLY A 504 -77.77 -9.59 -39.87
CA GLY A 504 -79.03 -9.72 -39.10
C GLY A 504 -78.97 -9.58 -37.58
N ARG A 505 -79.42 -8.39 -37.13
CA ARG A 505 -79.99 -7.99 -35.83
C ARG A 505 -79.05 -7.81 -34.63
#